data_AF-A0A355F175-F1
#
_entry.id   AF-A0A355F175-F1
#
_cell.length_a   1.000
_cell.length_b   1.000
_cell.length_c   1.000
_cell.angle_alpha   90.00
_cell.angle_beta   90.00
_cell.angle_gamma   90.00
#
_symmetry.space_group_name_H-M   'P 1'
#
loop_
_entity.id
_entity.type
_entity.pdbx_description
1 polymer ?
#
loop_
_entity_poly.entity_id
_entity_poly.type
_entity_poly.pdbx_seq_one_letter_code
_entity_poly.pdbx_strand_id
1 'polypeptide(L)'
;NIGNSAVTSSIEEEVEKLLWSIRWGADTVMDLSTGKNIHETREWILRNSPVPIGTVPIYQALEKVGGKAEDLTWEIFRDTLIEQAEQGVDYFTIHAGVRLAHVPLTAHRMTGIVSRGGSIHAKWCLA
;
A
#
# COMPACT_ATOMS: atom_id res chain seq x y z
N ASN A 1 0.76 11.49 -1.84
CA ASN A 1 1.33 10.26 -1.23
C ASN A 1 1.91 10.61 0.12
N ILE A 2 1.40 9.97 1.15
CA ILE A 2 1.89 10.03 2.53
C ILE A 2 1.98 8.59 3.05
N GLY A 3 2.28 8.40 4.32
CA GLY A 3 2.31 7.10 4.97
C GLY A 3 3.54 6.94 5.86
N ASN A 4 3.35 6.22 6.96
CA ASN A 4 4.43 5.87 7.86
C ASN A 4 5.38 4.83 7.26
N SER A 5 6.58 4.75 7.80
CA SER A 5 7.49 3.64 7.49
C SER A 5 7.91 2.95 8.78
N ALA A 6 8.46 1.75 8.67
CA ALA A 6 9.03 1.03 9.81
C ALA A 6 10.10 1.84 10.59
N VAL A 7 10.63 2.92 10.00
CA VAL A 7 11.74 3.70 10.53
C VAL A 7 11.33 5.12 10.97
N THR A 8 10.20 5.63 10.49
CA THR A 8 9.82 7.04 10.67
C THR A 8 8.30 7.27 10.65
N SER A 9 7.90 8.37 11.28
CA SER A 9 6.54 8.94 11.32
C SER A 9 5.59 8.39 12.39
N SER A 10 4.74 9.27 12.91
CA SER A 10 3.64 8.98 13.85
C SER A 10 2.28 9.22 13.19
N ILE A 11 1.19 8.82 13.86
CA ILE A 11 -0.17 9.06 13.38
C ILE A 11 -0.42 10.57 13.23
N GLU A 12 0.04 11.37 14.19
CA GLU A 12 -0.12 12.82 14.19
C GLU A 12 0.59 13.46 13.00
N GLU A 13 1.83 13.04 12.72
CA GLU A 13 2.59 13.52 11.56
C GLU A 13 1.91 13.16 10.24
N GLU A 14 1.31 11.97 10.12
CA GLU A 14 0.59 11.57 8.91
C GLU A 14 -0.70 12.35 8.70
N VAL A 15 -1.44 12.65 9.77
CA VAL A 15 -2.62 13.54 9.69
C VAL A 15 -2.20 14.97 9.32
N GLU A 16 -1.09 15.47 9.86
CA GLU A 16 -0.56 16.78 9.47
C GLU A 16 -0.18 16.81 7.99
N LYS A 17 0.53 15.78 7.48
CA LYS A 17 0.89 15.67 6.06
C LYS A 17 -0.34 15.60 5.16
N LEU A 18 -1.41 14.91 5.57
CA LEU A 18 -2.70 14.89 4.87
C LEU A 18 -3.24 16.32 4.70
N LEU A 19 -3.43 17.02 5.81
CA LEU A 19 -3.99 18.38 5.81
C LEU A 19 -3.11 19.36 5.04
N TRP A 20 -1.79 19.24 5.20
CA TRP A 20 -0.82 20.04 4.46
C TRP A 20 -0.91 19.81 2.95
N SER A 21 -1.01 18.55 2.52
CA SER A 21 -1.14 18.20 1.11
C SER A 21 -2.40 18.79 0.49
N ILE A 22 -3.55 18.66 1.17
CA ILE A 22 -4.83 19.20 0.70
C ILE A 22 -4.79 20.72 0.65
N ARG A 23 -4.23 21.37 1.67
CA ARG A 23 -4.07 22.83 1.73
C ARG A 23 -3.35 23.38 0.49
N TRP A 24 -2.40 22.62 -0.05
CA TRP A 24 -1.63 23.01 -1.23
C TRP A 24 -2.15 22.42 -2.55
N GLY A 25 -3.38 21.88 -2.56
CA GLY A 25 -4.10 21.51 -3.77
C GLY A 25 -4.01 20.04 -4.18
N ALA A 26 -3.70 19.12 -3.25
CA ALA A 26 -3.81 17.69 -3.56
C ALA A 26 -5.28 17.27 -3.71
N ASP A 27 -5.68 16.84 -4.90
CA ASP A 27 -7.05 16.38 -5.20
C ASP A 27 -7.39 15.02 -4.61
N THR A 28 -6.37 14.16 -4.42
CA THR A 28 -6.47 12.87 -3.76
C THR A 28 -5.19 12.60 -2.98
N VAL A 29 -5.27 11.76 -1.96
CA VAL A 29 -4.10 11.34 -1.18
C VAL A 29 -4.07 9.81 -1.13
N MET A 30 -2.87 9.23 -1.12
CA MET A 30 -2.71 7.81 -0.82
C MET A 30 -1.98 7.64 0.50
N ASP A 31 -2.50 6.74 1.33
CA ASP A 31 -1.79 6.18 2.47
C ASP A 31 -0.96 4.97 2.00
N LEU A 32 0.36 5.14 2.00
CA LEU A 32 1.33 4.13 1.58
C LEU A 32 2.12 3.56 2.76
N SER A 33 1.53 3.60 3.96
CA SER A 33 2.15 3.14 5.21
C SER A 33 2.67 1.70 5.10
N THR A 34 3.93 1.48 5.51
CA THR A 34 4.59 0.17 5.58
C THR A 34 5.34 0.07 6.90
N GLY A 35 4.65 -0.40 7.94
CA GLY A 35 5.17 -0.47 9.29
C GLY A 35 4.10 -0.85 10.32
N LYS A 36 4.30 -0.40 11.56
CA LYS A 36 3.33 -0.63 12.64
C LYS A 36 2.10 0.28 12.48
N ASN A 37 1.00 -0.15 13.07
CA ASN A 37 -0.24 0.63 13.21
C ASN A 37 -0.81 1.15 11.87
N ILE A 38 -0.66 0.38 10.78
CA ILE A 38 -1.19 0.75 9.46
C ILE A 38 -2.70 0.97 9.51
N HIS A 39 -3.42 0.09 10.23
CA HIS A 39 -4.87 0.17 10.36
C HIS A 39 -5.30 1.46 11.07
N GLU A 40 -4.71 1.73 12.24
CA GLU A 40 -5.03 2.90 13.05
C GLU A 40 -4.62 4.20 12.36
N THR A 41 -3.44 4.25 11.74
CA THR A 41 -2.96 5.43 10.99
C THR A 41 -3.94 5.77 9.87
N ARG A 42 -4.39 4.77 9.12
CA ARG A 42 -5.36 4.95 8.04
C ARG A 42 -6.73 5.39 8.55
N GLU A 43 -7.18 4.87 9.70
CA GLU A 43 -8.46 5.30 10.30
C GLU A 43 -8.44 6.80 10.58
N TRP A 44 -7.36 7.31 11.20
CA TRP A 44 -7.20 8.74 11.45
C TRP A 44 -7.15 9.56 10.16
N ILE A 45 -6.43 9.09 9.13
CA ILE A 45 -6.40 9.75 7.81
C ILE A 45 -7.81 9.82 7.21
N LEU A 46 -8.53 8.70 7.15
CA LEU A 46 -9.87 8.62 6.54
C LEU A 46 -10.89 9.48 7.27
N ARG A 47 -10.89 9.50 8.60
CA ARG A 47 -11.82 10.31 9.39
C ARG A 47 -11.55 11.82 9.31
N ASN A 48 -10.37 12.22 8.83
CA ASN A 48 -9.98 13.63 8.70
C ASN A 48 -9.78 14.08 7.24
N SER A 49 -10.01 13.21 6.25
CA SER A 49 -9.84 13.55 4.84
C SER A 49 -11.15 14.01 4.19
N PRO A 50 -11.21 15.23 3.63
CA PRO A 50 -12.29 15.66 2.74
C PRO A 50 -12.08 15.22 1.27
N VAL A 51 -10.94 14.60 0.94
CA VAL A 51 -10.61 14.15 -0.43
C VAL A 51 -10.48 12.62 -0.50
N PRO A 52 -10.63 12.00 -1.70
CA PRO A 52 -10.48 10.56 -1.83
C PRO A 52 -9.12 10.04 -1.36
N ILE A 53 -9.16 8.94 -0.62
CA ILE A 53 -8.01 8.21 -0.09
C ILE A 53 -7.81 6.90 -0.85
N GLY A 54 -6.61 6.72 -1.39
CA GLY A 54 -6.19 5.48 -2.01
C GLY A 54 -5.21 4.69 -1.15
N THR A 55 -5.12 3.39 -1.42
CA THR A 55 -4.11 2.52 -0.80
C THR A 55 -3.51 1.55 -1.81
N VAL A 56 -2.48 0.83 -1.36
CA VAL A 56 -1.91 -0.33 -2.05
C VAL A 56 -2.08 -1.55 -1.12
N PRO A 57 -3.19 -2.30 -1.20
CA PRO A 57 -3.54 -3.31 -0.18
C PRO A 57 -2.48 -4.39 0.05
N ILE A 58 -1.66 -4.68 -0.97
CA ILE A 58 -0.59 -5.68 -0.86
C ILE A 58 0.49 -5.30 0.17
N TYR A 59 0.61 -4.02 0.53
CA TYR A 59 1.56 -3.56 1.56
C TYR A 59 1.15 -4.04 2.95
N GLN A 60 -0.12 -3.83 3.32
CA GLN A 60 -0.63 -4.33 4.60
C GLN A 60 -0.73 -5.86 4.62
N ALA A 61 -1.11 -6.48 3.50
CA ALA A 61 -1.14 -7.93 3.39
C ALA A 61 0.26 -8.55 3.63
N LEU A 62 1.33 -7.91 3.14
CA LEU A 62 2.70 -8.33 3.38
C LEU A 62 3.10 -8.21 4.86
N GLU A 63 2.66 -7.16 5.56
CA GLU A 63 2.89 -7.01 7.00
C GLU A 63 2.16 -8.09 7.81
N LYS A 64 0.95 -8.50 7.39
CA LYS A 64 0.19 -9.61 8.04
C LYS A 64 0.94 -10.95 7.98
N VAL A 65 1.86 -11.13 7.04
CA VAL A 65 2.72 -12.32 6.92
C VAL A 65 4.17 -12.05 7.32
N GLY A 66 4.42 -10.98 8.09
CA GLY A 66 5.75 -10.68 8.62
C GLY A 66 6.81 -10.40 7.55
N GLY A 67 6.42 -9.82 6.42
CA GLY A 67 7.36 -9.44 5.35
C GLY A 67 7.71 -10.56 4.36
N LYS A 68 7.16 -11.75 4.52
CA LYS A 68 7.46 -12.91 3.67
C LYS A 68 6.47 -13.00 2.50
N ALA A 69 6.91 -12.55 1.33
CA ALA A 69 6.06 -12.54 0.13
C ALA A 69 5.54 -13.94 -0.23
N GLU A 70 6.35 -14.98 -0.03
CA GLU A 70 6.01 -16.40 -0.26
C GLU A 70 4.83 -16.90 0.59
N ASP A 71 4.56 -16.27 1.74
CA ASP A 71 3.47 -16.65 2.65
C ASP A 71 2.15 -15.93 2.30
N LEU A 72 2.15 -15.07 1.28
CA LEU A 72 0.93 -14.40 0.80
C LEU A 72 -0.02 -15.39 0.15
N THR A 73 -1.31 -15.29 0.50
CA THR A 73 -2.39 -16.03 -0.16
C THR A 73 -3.53 -15.10 -0.55
N TRP A 74 -4.45 -15.60 -1.37
CA TRP A 74 -5.67 -14.88 -1.73
C TRP A 74 -6.50 -14.53 -0.48
N GLU A 75 -6.60 -15.43 0.50
CA GLU A 75 -7.39 -15.22 1.71
C GLU A 75 -6.88 -14.02 2.52
N ILE A 76 -5.56 -13.91 2.70
CA ILE A 76 -4.94 -12.76 3.38
C ILE A 76 -5.20 -11.46 2.61
N PHE A 77 -5.07 -11.50 1.29
CA PHE A 77 -5.31 -10.33 0.45
C PHE A 77 -6.80 -9.91 0.46
N ARG A 78 -7.72 -10.88 0.34
CA ARG A 78 -9.17 -10.67 0.44
C ARG A 78 -9.56 -10.02 1.76
N ASP A 79 -9.07 -10.56 2.87
CA ASP A 79 -9.39 -10.03 4.19
C ASP A 79 -8.83 -8.61 4.37
N THR A 80 -7.68 -8.31 3.75
CA THR A 80 -7.12 -6.95 3.70
C THR A 80 -7.96 -6.00 2.85
N LEU A 81 -8.51 -6.47 1.73
CA LEU A 81 -9.41 -5.66 0.89
C LEU A 81 -10.70 -5.32 1.64
N ILE A 82 -11.32 -6.31 2.29
CA ILE A 82 -12.57 -6.11 3.05
C ILE A 82 -12.32 -5.11 4.19
N GLU A 83 -11.26 -5.31 4.97
CA GLU A 83 -10.88 -4.41 6.06
C GLU A 83 -10.73 -2.95 5.59
N GLN A 84 -10.02 -2.73 4.48
CA GLN A 84 -9.81 -1.38 3.95
C GLN A 84 -11.07 -0.78 3.33
N ALA A 85 -11.90 -1.60 2.69
CA ALA A 85 -13.17 -1.16 2.14
C ALA A 85 -14.15 -0.75 3.26
N GLU A 86 -14.20 -1.50 4.36
CA GLU A 86 -15.03 -1.19 5.53
C GLU A 86 -14.60 0.12 6.21
N GLN A 87 -13.31 0.44 6.21
CA GLN A 87 -12.84 1.75 6.70
C GLN A 87 -13.25 2.90 5.78
N GLY A 88 -13.49 2.65 4.50
CA GLY A 88 -13.91 3.65 3.51
C GLY A 88 -12.81 4.12 2.57
N VAL A 89 -11.83 3.27 2.25
CA VAL A 89 -10.85 3.57 1.18
C VAL A 89 -11.57 3.69 -0.17
N ASP A 90 -11.30 4.78 -0.91
CA ASP A 90 -12.00 5.11 -2.15
C ASP A 90 -11.46 4.35 -3.37
N TYR A 91 -10.16 4.03 -3.39
CA TYR A 91 -9.56 3.28 -4.50
C TYR A 91 -8.37 2.41 -4.10
N PHE A 92 -8.21 1.29 -4.81
CA PHE A 92 -7.12 0.35 -4.62
C PHE A 92 -6.18 0.29 -5.82
N THR A 93 -4.90 0.51 -5.57
CA THR A 93 -3.85 0.14 -6.53
C THR A 93 -3.56 -1.35 -6.41
N ILE A 94 -4.02 -2.14 -7.38
CA ILE A 94 -3.83 -3.59 -7.44
C ILE A 94 -2.95 -3.96 -8.63
N HIS A 95 -1.88 -4.71 -8.38
CA HIS A 95 -0.87 -5.06 -9.38
C HIS A 95 -1.23 -6.34 -10.17
N ALA A 96 -2.51 -6.53 -10.50
CA ALA A 96 -3.00 -7.76 -11.16
C ALA A 96 -2.41 -8.00 -12.57
N GLY A 97 -1.79 -6.98 -13.18
CA GLY A 97 -1.09 -7.10 -14.46
C GLY A 97 0.31 -7.72 -14.38
N VAL A 98 0.86 -7.92 -13.17
CA VAL A 98 2.16 -8.59 -12.97
C VAL A 98 1.95 -10.10 -13.07
N ARG A 99 1.95 -10.59 -14.32
CA ARG A 99 1.78 -12.01 -14.63
C ARG A 99 3.13 -12.72 -14.59
N LEU A 100 3.14 -13.99 -14.18
CA LEU A 100 4.36 -14.83 -14.14
C LEU A 100 5.18 -14.75 -15.43
N ALA A 101 4.53 -14.90 -16.60
CA ALA A 101 5.19 -14.85 -17.90
C ALA A 101 5.86 -13.49 -18.22
N HIS A 102 5.48 -12.41 -17.53
CA HIS A 102 6.05 -11.08 -17.74
C HIS A 102 7.29 -10.84 -16.89
N VAL A 103 7.50 -11.58 -15.79
CA VAL A 103 8.63 -11.36 -14.88
C VAL A 103 9.98 -11.52 -15.58
N PRO A 104 10.23 -12.58 -16.40
CA PRO A 104 11.49 -12.73 -17.12
C PRO A 104 11.80 -11.60 -18.10
N LEU A 105 10.79 -10.90 -18.63
CA LEU A 105 10.97 -9.77 -19.55
C LEU A 105 11.68 -8.58 -18.89
N THR A 106 11.79 -8.58 -17.57
CA THR A 106 12.47 -7.54 -16.79
C THR A 106 13.95 -7.83 -16.52
N ALA A 107 14.45 -9.02 -16.86
CA ALA A 107 15.79 -9.50 -16.49
C ALA A 107 16.95 -8.61 -16.97
N HIS A 108 16.77 -7.90 -18.09
CA HIS A 108 17.79 -7.05 -18.71
C HIS A 108 17.54 -5.54 -18.51
N ARG A 109 16.57 -5.16 -17.66
CA ARG A 109 16.37 -3.75 -17.34
C ARG A 109 17.52 -3.25 -16.47
N MET A 110 18.00 -2.05 -16.77
CA MET A 110 19.04 -1.37 -15.97
C MET A 110 18.68 -1.29 -14.47
N THR A 111 17.40 -1.09 -14.15
CA THR A 111 16.91 -0.89 -12.78
C THR A 111 15.87 -1.92 -12.34
N GLY A 112 15.68 -3.01 -13.11
CA GLY A 112 14.75 -4.09 -12.76
C GLY A 112 13.28 -3.68 -12.59
N ILE A 113 12.63 -4.21 -11.55
CA ILE A 113 11.25 -3.89 -11.15
C ILE A 113 11.30 -2.88 -9.99
N VAL A 114 10.99 -1.62 -10.28
CA VAL A 114 11.04 -0.52 -9.28
C VAL A 114 9.73 -0.29 -8.53
N SER A 115 8.62 -0.91 -8.98
CA SER A 115 7.37 -0.86 -8.24
C SER A 115 7.46 -1.76 -7.02
N ARG A 116 7.22 -1.21 -5.82
CA ARG A 116 7.19 -1.98 -4.57
C ARG A 116 6.11 -3.08 -4.61
N GLY A 117 4.88 -2.74 -4.97
CA GLY A 117 3.81 -3.76 -5.07
C GLY A 117 4.07 -4.76 -6.20
N GLY A 118 4.62 -4.29 -7.32
CA GLY A 118 4.98 -5.14 -8.44
C GLY A 118 6.10 -6.13 -8.12
N SER A 119 7.11 -5.72 -7.35
CA SER A 119 8.20 -6.61 -6.94
C SER A 119 7.75 -7.64 -5.90
N ILE A 120 6.79 -7.30 -5.03
CA ILE A 120 6.15 -8.27 -4.11
C ILE A 120 5.42 -9.37 -4.90
N HIS A 121 4.57 -9.00 -5.86
CA HIS A 121 3.88 -9.99 -6.70
C HIS A 121 4.85 -10.80 -7.56
N ALA A 122 5.90 -10.17 -8.12
CA ALA A 122 6.92 -10.88 -8.89
C ALA A 122 7.66 -11.91 -8.03
N LYS A 123 8.03 -11.55 -6.78
CA LYS A 123 8.66 -12.49 -5.84
C LYS A 123 7.72 -13.66 -5.51
N TRP A 124 6.45 -13.39 -5.21
CA TRP A 124 5.44 -14.42 -4.94
C TRP A 124 5.21 -15.35 -6.13
N CYS A 125 5.15 -14.81 -7.36
CA CYS A 125 4.98 -15.63 -8.56
C CYS A 125 6.16 -16.58 -8.85
N LEU A 126 7.37 -16.26 -8.37
CA LEU A 126 8.58 -17.04 -8.59
C LEU A 126 8.92 -18.00 -7.45
N ALA A 127 8.25 -17.88 -6.31
CA ALA A 127 8.39 -18.75 -5.15
C ALA A 127 7.70 -20.11 -5.40
#